data_AF-A0AAE1M9F5-F1
#
_entry.id   AF-A0AAE1M9F5-F1
#
_cell.length_a   1.000
_cell.length_b   1.000
_cell.length_c   1.000
_cell.angle_alpha   90.00
_cell.angle_beta   90.00
_cell.angle_gamma   90.00
#
_symmetry.space_group_name_H-M   'P 1'
#
loop_
_entity.id
_entity.type
_entity.pdbx_description
1 polymer ?
#
loop_
_entity_poly.entity_id
_entity_poly.type
_entity_poly.pdbx_seq_one_letter_code
_entity_poly.pdbx_strand_id
1 'polypeptide(L)'
;MFLCSFGIHQLVVSPFPPADKIGINSVQREAEEIIPMKQIKMDCVPYIPLEDRESQVDRVKSQIYILRCTQRRSALKHLKEI
;
A
#
# COMPACT_ATOMS: atom_id res chain seq x y z
N MET A 1 -6.25 -30.12 -7.19
CA MET A 1 -5.05 -30.20 -8.05
C MET A 1 -4.88 -28.84 -8.69
N PHE A 2 -3.75 -28.21 -8.42
CA PHE A 2 -3.42 -26.83 -8.75
C PHE A 2 -3.38 -26.60 -10.26
N LEU A 3 -3.79 -25.41 -10.71
CA LEU A 3 -2.97 -24.50 -11.51
C LEU A 3 -3.81 -23.26 -11.89
N CYS A 4 -3.47 -22.10 -11.32
CA CYS A 4 -3.58 -20.86 -12.05
C CYS A 4 -2.23 -20.14 -11.92
N SER A 5 -1.66 -19.86 -13.07
CA SER A 5 -0.26 -19.59 -13.34
C SER A 5 0.21 -18.23 -12.84
N PHE A 6 1.45 -18.20 -12.34
CA PHE A 6 2.37 -17.06 -12.28
C PHE A 6 1.74 -15.65 -12.17
N GLY A 7 1.37 -15.26 -10.96
CA GLY A 7 1.30 -13.84 -10.60
C GLY A 7 2.72 -13.28 -10.55
N ILE A 8 3.08 -12.41 -11.48
CA ILE A 8 4.32 -11.64 -11.39
C ILE A 8 4.12 -10.64 -10.25
N HIS A 9 4.55 -10.98 -9.04
CA HIS A 9 4.66 -10.02 -7.94
C HIS A 9 5.90 -9.17 -8.21
N GLN A 10 5.71 -8.01 -8.85
CA GLN A 10 6.79 -7.04 -9.02
C GLN A 10 7.07 -6.39 -7.66
N LEU A 11 8.05 -6.94 -6.95
CA LEU A 11 8.60 -6.37 -5.72
C LEU A 11 9.68 -5.36 -6.12
N VAL A 12 9.37 -4.07 -5.99
CA VAL A 12 10.39 -3.02 -6.10
C VAL A 12 11.21 -3.04 -4.81
N VAL A 13 12.40 -3.63 -4.86
CA VAL A 13 13.37 -3.58 -3.76
C VAL A 13 14.05 -2.22 -3.80
N SER A 14 13.61 -1.30 -2.96
CA SER A 14 14.19 0.03 -2.83
C SER A 14 14.72 0.22 -1.41
N PRO A 15 15.95 0.77 -1.23
CA PRO A 15 16.47 1.11 0.10
C PRO A 15 15.72 2.30 0.73
N PHE A 16 14.95 3.05 -0.06
CA PHE A 16 14.16 4.21 0.35
C PHE A 16 12.66 3.95 0.17
N PRO A 17 11.79 4.57 0.99
CA PRO A 17 10.36 4.47 0.80
C PRO A 17 9.97 4.91 -0.63
N PRO A 18 8.97 4.26 -1.24
CA PRO A 18 8.46 4.64 -2.56
C PRO A 18 7.83 6.05 -2.54
N ALA A 19 7.57 6.59 -3.73
CA ALA A 19 7.09 7.96 -3.92
C ALA A 19 5.84 8.30 -3.08
N ASP A 20 5.72 9.56 -2.66
CA ASP A 20 4.64 10.10 -1.80
C ASP A 20 3.33 10.41 -2.56
N LYS A 21 3.32 10.17 -3.86
CA LYS A 21 2.22 10.42 -4.79
C LYS A 21 1.80 9.12 -5.48
N ILE A 22 0.52 9.00 -5.76
CA ILE A 22 -0.06 7.89 -6.52
C ILE A 22 -0.66 8.41 -7.82
N GLY A 23 -0.32 7.76 -8.92
CA GLY A 23 -0.95 7.97 -10.22
C GLY A 23 -2.19 7.08 -10.33
N ILE A 24 -3.35 7.70 -10.59
CA ILE A 24 -4.60 7.00 -10.84
C ILE A 24 -4.89 7.11 -12.33
N ASN A 25 -4.83 5.97 -13.01
CA ASN A 25 -5.26 5.82 -14.40
C ASN A 25 -6.58 5.04 -14.44
N SER A 26 -7.59 5.61 -15.10
CA SER A 26 -8.87 4.94 -15.33
C SER A 26 -9.09 4.84 -16.83
N VAL A 27 -9.59 3.69 -17.27
CA VAL A 27 -9.97 3.45 -18.68
C VAL A 27 -10.97 4.50 -19.20
N GLN A 28 -11.72 5.13 -18.29
CA GLN A 28 -12.75 6.13 -18.62
C GLN A 28 -12.24 7.58 -18.57
N ARG A 29 -10.99 7.83 -18.16
CA ARG A 29 -10.42 9.19 -18.08
C ARG A 29 -9.27 9.36 -19.05
N GLU A 30 -9.22 10.53 -19.67
CA GLU A 30 -8.25 10.88 -20.72
C GLU A 30 -6.84 11.16 -20.16
N ALA A 31 -6.74 11.59 -18.90
CA ALA A 31 -5.47 11.93 -18.26
C ALA A 31 -5.28 11.21 -16.92
N GLU A 32 -4.02 10.84 -16.64
CA GLU A 32 -3.60 10.31 -15.35
C GLU A 32 -3.72 11.39 -14.27
N GLU A 33 -4.39 11.07 -13.17
CA GLU A 33 -4.49 11.95 -12.01
C GLU A 33 -3.44 11.56 -10.97
N ILE A 34 -2.45 12.44 -10.76
CA ILE A 34 -1.39 12.23 -9.76
C ILE A 34 -1.77 12.97 -8.48
N ILE A 35 -2.06 12.23 -7.41
CA ILE A 35 -2.46 12.79 -6.12
C ILE A 35 -1.52 12.39 -4.98
N PRO A 36 -1.26 13.28 -4.01
CA PRO A 36 -0.52 12.93 -2.79
C PRO A 36 -1.26 11.84 -2.01
N MET A 37 -0.57 10.78 -1.59
CA MET A 37 -1.20 9.66 -0.87
C MET A 37 -1.88 10.10 0.43
N LYS A 38 -1.32 11.12 1.10
CA LYS A 38 -1.90 11.71 2.31
C LYS A 38 -3.30 12.28 2.09
N GLN A 39 -3.58 12.84 0.90
CA GLN A 39 -4.87 13.41 0.57
C GLN A 39 -5.98 12.34 0.53
N ILE A 40 -5.64 11.13 0.10
CA ILE A 40 -6.55 9.98 0.06
C ILE A 40 -6.43 9.05 1.28
N LYS A 41 -5.81 9.52 2.37
CA LYS A 41 -5.63 8.77 3.62
C LYS A 41 -4.91 7.42 3.41
N MET A 42 -3.91 7.41 2.54
CA MET A 42 -3.00 6.30 2.32
C MET A 42 -1.57 6.71 2.71
N ASP A 43 -0.76 5.75 3.09
CA ASP A 43 0.65 5.95 3.44
C ASP A 43 1.49 4.72 3.10
N CYS A 44 2.78 4.92 2.80
CA CYS A 44 3.72 3.84 2.55
C CYS A 44 4.47 3.52 3.84
N VAL A 45 4.17 2.35 4.42
CA VAL A 45 4.76 1.91 5.69
C VAL A 45 5.66 0.70 5.46
N PRO A 46 6.74 0.53 6.23
CA PRO A 46 7.56 -0.68 6.14
C PRO A 46 6.72 -1.92 6.41
N TYR A 47 6.92 -2.98 5.62
CA TYR A 47 6.33 -4.28 5.88
C TYR A 47 6.97 -4.88 7.14
N ILE A 48 6.12 -5.40 8.04
CA ILE A 48 6.54 -6.09 9.27
C ILE A 48 6.15 -7.56 9.10
N PRO A 49 7.13 -8.48 9.01
CA PRO A 49 6.88 -9.92 8.97
C PRO A 49 6.00 -10.36 10.14
N LEU A 50 5.20 -11.40 9.94
CA LEU A 50 4.23 -11.86 10.94
C LEU A 50 4.91 -12.24 12.24
N GLU A 51 6.09 -12.83 12.10
CA GLU A 51 6.97 -13.35 13.15
C GLU A 51 7.51 -12.22 14.03
N ASP A 52 7.68 -11.02 13.46
CA ASP A 52 8.29 -9.87 14.12
C ASP A 52 7.26 -8.89 14.71
N ARG A 53 5.95 -9.13 14.53
CA ARG A 53 4.87 -8.21 14.96
C ARG A 53 4.80 -7.96 16.46
N GLU A 54 5.36 -8.86 17.27
CA GLU A 54 5.42 -8.74 18.73
C GLU A 54 6.71 -8.06 19.22
N SER A 55 7.73 -7.96 18.37
CA SER A 55 8.98 -7.25 18.67
C SER A 55 8.81 -5.75 18.43
N GLN A 56 9.52 -4.89 19.18
CA GLN A 56 9.42 -3.44 19.02
C GLN A 56 9.79 -3.02 17.59
N VAL A 57 8.74 -2.76 16.81
CA VAL A 57 8.70 -2.51 15.36
C VAL A 57 9.55 -1.31 14.91
N ASP A 58 9.88 -0.40 15.83
CA ASP A 58 10.57 0.86 15.53
C ASP A 58 11.98 0.70 14.93
N ARG A 59 12.54 -0.52 14.90
CA ARG A 59 13.91 -0.79 14.43
C ARG A 59 13.99 -1.69 13.19
N VAL A 60 12.87 -2.12 12.61
CA VAL A 60 12.91 -3.01 11.44
C VAL A 60 13.35 -2.23 10.21
N LYS A 61 14.60 -2.44 9.76
CA LYS A 61 15.06 -2.00 8.44
C LYS A 61 14.42 -2.88 7.36
N SER A 62 13.19 -2.56 6.99
CA SER A 62 12.50 -3.26 5.91
C SER A 62 12.92 -2.71 4.55
N GLN A 63 13.27 -3.61 3.63
CA GLN A 63 13.47 -3.29 2.20
C GLN A 63 12.14 -3.35 1.42
N ILE A 64 11.05 -3.70 2.10
CA ILE A 64 9.71 -3.85 1.56
C ILE A 64 8.80 -2.82 2.23
N TYR A 65 8.03 -2.10 1.42
CA TYR A 65 7.03 -1.15 1.86
C TYR A 65 5.66 -1.57 1.33
N ILE A 66 4.62 -1.36 2.13
CA ILE A 66 3.24 -1.61 1.77
C ILE A 66 2.45 -0.31 1.80
N LEU A 67 1.49 -0.18 0.89
CA LEU A 67 0.52 0.90 0.93
C LEU A 67 -0.58 0.56 1.95
N ARG A 68 -0.78 1.42 2.94
CA ARG A 68 -1.72 1.21 4.03
C ARG A 68 -2.71 2.36 4.13
N CYS A 69 -3.98 2.03 4.37
CA CYS A 69 -4.99 3.03 4.75
C CYS A 69 -4.71 3.55 6.17
N THR A 70 -4.57 4.86 6.32
CA THR A 70 -4.38 5.53 7.60
C THR A 70 -5.71 5.91 8.28
N GLN A 71 -6.83 5.73 7.58
CA GLN A 71 -8.16 5.93 8.17
C GLN A 71 -8.47 4.82 9.18
N ARG A 72 -9.01 5.20 10.34
CA ARG A 72 -9.45 4.23 11.35
C ARG A 72 -10.60 3.39 10.79
N ARG A 73 -10.61 2.08 11.10
CA ARG A 73 -11.69 1.17 10.72
C ARG A 73 -13.08 1.70 11.08
N SER A 74 -13.24 2.34 12.24
CA SER A 74 -14.50 2.97 12.65
C SER A 74 -14.99 4.05 11.68
N ALA A 75 -14.07 4.85 11.14
CA ALA A 75 -14.39 5.90 10.18
C ALA A 75 -14.67 5.37 8.76
N LEU A 76 -14.38 4.08 8.50
CA LEU A 76 -14.74 3.40 7.24
C LEU A 76 -16.12 2.74 7.32
N LYS A 77 -16.64 2.45 8.53
CA LYS A 77 -17.95 1.78 8.71
C LYS A 77 -19.14 2.56 8.13
N HIS A 78 -18.99 3.87 7.96
CA HIS A 78 -20.04 4.75 7.45
C HIS A 78 -19.97 4.97 5.93
N LEU A 79 -18.97 4.40 5.25
CA LEU A 79 -18.91 4.41 3.79
C LEU A 79 -19.87 3.33 3.29
N LYS A 80 -20.81 3.72 2.43
CA LYS A 80 -21.65 2.75 1.72
C LYS A 80 -20.76 1.98 0.75
N GLU A 81 -20.91 0.66 0.71
CA GLU A 81 -20.45 -0.11 -0.44
C GLU A 81 -21.26 0.36 -1.66
N ILE A 82 -20.55 0.66 -2.74
CA ILE A 82 -21.10 1.09 -4.03
C ILE A 82 -21.31 -0.14 -4.89
#